data_AF-A0A2N3W7M3-F1
#
_entry.id   AF-A0A2N3W7M3-F1
#
_cell.length_a   1.000
_cell.length_b   1.000
_cell.length_c   1.000
_cell.angle_alpha   90.00
_cell.angle_beta   90.00
_cell.angle_gamma   90.00
#
_symmetry.space_group_name_H-M   'P 1'
#
loop_
_entity.id
_entity.type
_entity.pdbx_description
1 polymer ?
#
loop_
_entity_poly.entity_id
_entity_poly.type
_entity_poly.pdbx_seq_one_letter_code
_entity_poly.pdbx_strand_id
1 'polypeptide(L)'
;MTHRRNRRPDGLAVPPHPHRGGPSPTPRHPTRFFQVRGEVVDTTTEGAVDHIEDLAQRYLGRPYSWFGGPDEVRVKFTVKPCQVSRTP
;
A
#
# COMPACT_ATOMS: atom_id res chain seq x y z
N MET A 1 40.66 24.68 0.77
CA MET A 1 39.70 24.07 -0.18
C MET A 1 38.83 23.10 0.60
N THR A 2 37.65 23.56 1.03
CA THR A 2 36.76 22.78 1.92
C THR A 2 35.56 22.32 1.11
N HIS A 3 35.39 21.00 1.01
CA HIS A 3 34.28 20.35 0.31
C HIS A 3 32.94 20.72 0.97
N ARG A 4 32.17 21.60 0.33
CA ARG A 4 30.78 21.90 0.66
C ARG A 4 29.88 21.28 -0.40
N ARG A 5 29.36 20.07 -0.15
CA ARG A 5 28.18 19.54 -0.84
C ARG A 5 27.35 18.71 0.13
N ASN A 6 26.49 19.41 0.88
CA ASN A 6 25.23 18.81 1.31
C ASN A 6 24.16 19.90 1.22
N ARG A 7 23.63 20.07 0.00
CA ARG A 7 22.42 20.83 -0.25
C ARG A 7 21.47 19.80 -0.85
N ARG A 8 20.48 19.39 -0.06
CA ARG A 8 19.30 18.70 -0.56
C ARG A 8 18.35 19.77 -1.13
N PRO A 9 18.08 19.79 -2.43
CA PRO A 9 16.82 20.26 -3.00
C PRO A 9 16.04 18.97 -3.38
N ASP A 10 14.74 18.82 -3.20
CA ASP A 10 13.66 19.76 -3.36
C ASP A 10 12.51 19.38 -2.42
N GLY A 11 11.79 20.40 -1.98
CA GLY A 11 10.56 20.24 -1.22
C GLY A 11 9.49 19.54 -2.04
N LEU A 12 9.33 18.23 -1.82
CA LEU A 12 8.02 17.62 -1.99
C LEU A 12 7.15 18.17 -0.85
N ALA A 13 6.51 19.31 -1.10
CA ALA A 13 5.39 19.74 -0.30
C ALA A 13 4.37 18.61 -0.36
N VAL A 14 4.27 17.82 0.70
CA VAL A 14 3.09 16.99 0.93
C VAL A 14 1.93 17.98 0.92
N PRO A 15 1.03 17.97 -0.08
CA PRO A 15 -0.10 18.87 -0.06
C PRO A 15 -0.81 18.63 1.28
N PRO A 16 -1.15 19.68 2.05
CA PRO A 16 -1.87 19.48 3.29
C PRO A 16 -3.15 18.74 2.92
N HIS A 17 -3.23 17.47 3.30
CA HIS A 17 -4.47 16.73 3.18
C HIS A 17 -5.46 17.50 4.06
N PRO A 18 -6.50 18.12 3.49
CA PRO A 18 -7.48 18.79 4.31
C PRO A 18 -8.08 17.71 5.20
N HIS A 19 -7.91 17.84 6.51
CA HIS A 19 -8.63 17.06 7.51
C HIS A 19 -10.11 17.44 7.42
N ARG A 20 -10.78 17.04 6.34
CA ARG A 20 -12.23 16.90 6.34
C ARG A 20 -12.50 15.62 7.11
N GLY A 21 -12.92 15.78 8.36
CA GLY A 21 -13.73 14.78 9.04
C GLY A 21 -15.05 14.61 8.29
N GLY A 22 -15.01 13.94 7.14
CA GLY A 22 -16.18 13.28 6.57
C GLY A 22 -16.49 12.04 7.39
N PRO A 23 -17.72 11.48 7.31
CA PRO A 23 -18.04 10.26 8.04
C PRO A 23 -16.98 9.20 7.72
N SER A 24 -16.17 8.85 8.72
CA SER A 24 -15.33 7.66 8.67
C SER A 24 -16.23 6.53 8.21
N PRO A 25 -15.86 5.70 7.22
CA PRO A 25 -16.63 4.54 6.83
C PRO A 25 -16.59 3.57 8.01
N THR A 26 -17.43 3.82 9.00
CA THR A 26 -17.68 2.86 10.06
C THR A 26 -18.30 1.66 9.35
N PRO A 27 -17.65 0.49 9.41
CA PRO A 27 -18.24 -0.72 8.84
C PRO A 27 -19.64 -0.85 9.45
N ARG A 28 -20.70 -0.96 8.63
CA ARG A 28 -22.08 -1.05 9.14
C ARG A 28 -22.25 -2.15 10.19
N HIS A 29 -21.35 -3.14 10.18
CA HIS A 29 -21.29 -4.24 11.15
C HIS A 29 -19.82 -4.59 11.48
N PRO A 30 -19.20 -3.96 12.48
CA PRO A 30 -17.78 -4.16 12.80
C PRO A 30 -17.45 -5.59 13.28
N THR A 31 -18.46 -6.35 13.71
CA THR A 31 -18.32 -7.75 14.15
C THR A 31 -18.28 -8.75 13.00
N ARG A 32 -18.67 -8.35 11.77
CA ARG A 32 -18.69 -9.24 10.61
C ARG A 32 -17.37 -9.15 9.86
N PHE A 33 -16.52 -10.14 10.05
CA PHE A 33 -15.26 -10.27 9.33
C PHE A 33 -15.00 -11.73 8.93
N PHE A 34 -14.10 -11.88 7.96
CA PHE A 34 -13.52 -13.15 7.58
C PHE A 34 -12.06 -13.15 8.00
N GLN A 35 -11.61 -14.27 8.54
CA GLN A 35 -10.20 -14.55 8.76
C GLN A 35 -9.75 -15.57 7.73
N VAL A 36 -8.69 -15.25 7.00
CA VAL A 36 -8.03 -16.17 6.07
C VAL A 36 -6.65 -16.47 6.64
N ARG A 37 -6.37 -17.76 6.89
CA ARG A 37 -5.05 -18.28 7.28
C ARG A 37 -4.49 -19.08 6.12
N GLY A 38 -3.21 -18.91 5.82
CA GLY A 38 -2.57 -19.57 4.69
C GLY A 38 -1.05 -19.47 4.75
N GLU A 39 -0.41 -20.14 3.82
CA GLU A 39 1.05 -20.17 3.67
C GLU A 39 1.46 -19.34 2.44
N VAL A 40 2.60 -18.67 2.53
CA VAL A 40 3.21 -18.00 1.37
C VAL A 40 3.81 -19.08 0.47
N VAL A 41 3.28 -19.23 -0.73
CA VAL A 41 3.74 -20.23 -1.70
C VAL A 41 4.64 -19.64 -2.79
N ASP A 42 4.65 -18.31 -2.93
CA ASP A 42 5.52 -17.60 -3.86
C ASP A 42 5.87 -16.20 -3.34
N THR A 43 7.09 -15.76 -3.63
CA THR A 43 7.63 -14.45 -3.29
C THR A 43 8.47 -13.99 -4.47
N THR A 44 7.97 -13.01 -5.21
CA THR A 44 8.61 -12.56 -6.45
C THR A 44 8.58 -11.04 -6.61
N THR A 45 9.59 -10.49 -7.27
CA THR A 45 9.61 -9.09 -7.70
C THR A 45 8.99 -8.92 -9.09
N GLU A 46 8.83 -10.01 -9.85
CA GLU A 46 8.30 -9.98 -11.20
C GLU A 46 6.81 -9.58 -11.21
N GLY A 47 6.50 -8.53 -11.98
CA GLY A 47 5.16 -7.94 -12.05
C GLY A 47 4.66 -7.32 -10.75
N ALA A 48 5.52 -7.11 -9.74
CA ALA A 48 5.11 -6.52 -8.47
C ALA A 48 4.75 -5.03 -8.60
N VAL A 49 5.40 -4.32 -9.53
CA VAL A 49 5.12 -2.93 -9.87
C VAL A 49 3.74 -2.78 -10.51
N ASP A 50 3.46 -3.57 -11.56
CA ASP A 50 2.15 -3.54 -12.22
C ASP A 50 1.04 -3.93 -11.23
N HIS A 51 1.30 -4.91 -10.36
CA HIS A 51 0.35 -5.35 -9.35
C HIS A 51 -0.01 -4.24 -8.34
N ILE A 52 0.95 -3.43 -7.89
CA ILE A 52 0.65 -2.33 -6.97
C ILE A 52 -0.12 -1.20 -7.65
N GLU A 53 0.12 -0.95 -8.94
CA GLU A 53 -0.66 0.01 -9.73
C GLU A 53 -2.12 -0.46 -9.90
N ASP A 54 -2.34 -1.75 -10.21
CA ASP A 54 -3.68 -2.33 -10.29
C ASP A 54 -4.44 -2.22 -8.95
N LEU A 55 -3.75 -2.45 -7.83
CA LEU A 55 -4.32 -2.28 -6.50
C LEU A 55 -4.64 -0.81 -6.19
N ALA A 56 -3.75 0.11 -6.57
CA ALA A 56 -3.99 1.54 -6.39
C ALA A 56 -5.22 2.00 -7.19
N GLN A 57 -5.35 1.56 -8.44
CA GLN A 57 -6.53 1.86 -9.25
C GLN A 57 -7.80 1.26 -8.64
N ARG A 58 -7.74 0.01 -8.13
CA ARG A 58 -8.89 -0.66 -7.53
C ARG A 58 -9.38 -0.01 -6.23
N TYR A 59 -8.47 0.39 -5.35
CA TYR A 59 -8.82 0.83 -3.99
C TYR A 59 -8.79 2.34 -3.80
N LEU A 60 -8.00 3.06 -4.60
CA LEU A 60 -7.82 4.51 -4.50
C LEU A 60 -8.40 5.24 -5.72
N GLY A 61 -8.69 4.54 -6.83
CA GLY A 61 -9.19 5.12 -8.06
C GLY A 61 -8.18 6.02 -8.79
N ARG A 62 -6.89 5.90 -8.45
CA ARG A 62 -5.82 6.76 -8.97
C ARG A 62 -4.49 5.98 -9.00
N PRO A 63 -3.50 6.45 -9.79
CA PRO A 63 -2.17 5.85 -9.83
C PRO A 63 -1.51 5.77 -8.46
N TYR A 64 -0.66 4.78 -8.28
CA TYR A 64 0.11 4.62 -7.06
C TYR A 64 1.03 5.82 -6.85
N SER A 65 1.11 6.33 -5.61
CA SER A 65 1.81 7.60 -5.34
C SER A 65 3.32 7.44 -5.09
N TRP A 66 3.85 6.22 -5.17
CA TRP A 66 5.29 5.93 -5.05
C TRP A 66 5.98 6.58 -3.84
N PHE A 67 5.37 6.45 -2.66
CA PHE A 67 5.96 6.94 -1.41
C PHE A 67 7.29 6.22 -1.16
N GLY A 68 8.43 6.89 -1.35
CA GLY A 68 9.78 6.30 -1.29
C GLY A 68 10.56 6.38 -2.61
N GLY A 69 9.90 6.72 -3.71
CA GLY A 69 10.49 6.82 -5.05
C GLY A 69 10.36 5.53 -5.85
N PRO A 70 10.52 5.60 -7.18
CA PRO A 70 10.38 4.45 -8.08
C PRO A 70 11.47 3.39 -7.93
N ASP A 71 12.57 3.71 -7.23
CA ASP A 71 13.71 2.79 -7.06
C ASP A 71 13.52 1.75 -5.94
N GLU A 72 12.38 1.77 -5.24
CA GLU A 72 12.06 0.75 -4.24
C GLU A 72 11.66 -0.59 -4.86
N VAL A 73 12.30 -1.66 -4.41
CA VAL A 73 11.96 -3.02 -4.84
C VAL A 73 10.62 -3.45 -4.25
N ARG A 74 9.63 -3.65 -5.12
CA ARG A 74 8.32 -4.20 -4.73
C ARG A 74 8.34 -5.72 -4.79
N VAL A 75 7.74 -6.33 -3.77
CA VAL A 75 7.66 -7.78 -3.64
C VAL A 75 6.20 -8.18 -3.61
N LYS A 76 5.83 -9.11 -4.48
CA LYS A 76 4.51 -9.72 -4.58
C LYS A 76 4.56 -11.06 -3.84
N PHE A 77 3.58 -11.26 -2.96
CA PHE A 77 3.41 -12.50 -2.21
C PHE A 77 2.16 -13.22 -2.68
N THR A 78 2.29 -14.51 -2.98
CA THR A 78 1.13 -15.38 -3.24
C THR A 78 0.86 -16.21 -2.00
N VAL A 79 -0.34 -16.07 -1.44
CA VAL A 79 -0.75 -16.80 -0.24
C VAL A 79 -1.76 -17.87 -0.63
N LYS A 80 -1.43 -19.13 -0.35
CA LYS A 80 -2.36 -20.25 -0.47
C LYS A 80 -3.21 -20.34 0.80
N PRO A 81 -4.54 -20.16 0.74
CA PRO A 81 -5.37 -20.28 1.92
C PRO A 81 -5.47 -21.74 2.39
N CYS A 82 -5.25 -21.95 3.69
CA CYS A 82 -5.39 -23.24 4.37
C CYS A 82 -6.66 -23.30 5.23
N GLN A 83 -7.13 -22.14 5.72
CA GLN A 83 -8.39 -22.05 6.46
C GLN A 83 -9.06 -20.69 6.28
N VAL A 84 -10.38 -20.71 6.12
CA VAL A 84 -11.22 -19.50 6.13
C VAL A 84 -12.27 -19.66 7.24
N SER A 85 -12.32 -18.71 8.18
CA SER A 85 -13.35 -18.65 9.22
C SER A 85 -14.13 -17.34 9.16
N ARG A 86 -15.44 -17.41 9.41
CA ARG A 86 -16.32 -16.24 9.53
C ARG A 86 -16.76 -16.13 10.98
N THR A 87 -16.80 -14.91 11.51
CA THR A 87 -17.48 -14.66 12.79
C THR A 87 -18.96 -15.02 12.65
N PRO A 88 -19.57 -15.70 13.64
CA PRO A 88 -20.98 -16.09 13.61
C PRO A 88 -21.93 -14.95 13.21
#